data_AF-A0A935AEZ6-F1
#
_entry.id   AF-A0A935AEZ6-F1
#
_cell.length_a   1.000
_cell.length_b   1.000
_cell.length_c   1.000
_cell.angle_alpha   90.00
_cell.angle_beta   90.00
_cell.angle_gamma   90.00
#
_symmetry.space_group_name_H-M   'P 1'
#
loop_
_entity.id
_entity.type
_entity.pdbx_description
1 polymer ?
#
loop_
_entity_poly.entity_id
_entity_poly.type
_entity_poly.pdbx_seq_one_letter_code
_entity_poly.pdbx_strand_id
1 'polypeptide(L)'
;MNESKAVHERKHVWRDEILLIVVMCVFVGIVYALDNALKPQFTPSTLLLTGVFLALVPAFIWLVFFYLQDRAEPEPKGFVLGVFALGGLFAAAIGIPMTDGLFRVSHWLYTDALTTIMGGILVVGFTQEYLKYAAVRYSIYNSSEFDEPTDGVIYATAAGLGYATVLNINFVVSNGGVDLGSGIIRMAVVALAQAAFSGITGYFLGRAKFESEPVWWMPLGITLAAIFNGLFNWLQGAVTQPQITLSGSITPTWLGLVLAAVVALATTGVILWLVRRSIKSLQAGK
;
A
#
# COMPACT_ATOMS: atom_id res chain seq x y z
N MET A 1 25.99 13.34 -11.02
CA MET A 1 25.35 13.35 -9.69
C MET A 1 26.44 13.36 -8.64
N ASN A 2 26.47 14.37 -7.76
CA ASN A 2 27.53 14.52 -6.76
C ASN A 2 27.26 13.53 -5.61
N GLU A 3 28.21 12.65 -5.27
CA GLU A 3 27.99 11.53 -4.31
C GLU A 3 27.43 11.97 -2.95
N SER A 4 27.73 13.20 -2.54
CA SER A 4 27.20 13.81 -1.31
C SER A 4 25.70 14.03 -1.31
N LYS A 5 25.07 14.34 -2.46
CA LYS A 5 23.61 14.57 -2.54
C LYS A 5 22.84 13.27 -2.38
N ALA A 6 23.21 12.27 -3.17
CA ALA A 6 22.58 10.96 -3.13
C ALA A 6 22.68 10.31 -1.73
N VAL A 7 23.77 10.48 -0.98
CA VAL A 7 23.89 9.97 0.41
C VAL A 7 22.99 10.75 1.39
N HIS A 8 22.74 12.04 1.15
CA HIS A 8 21.97 12.91 2.04
C HIS A 8 20.45 12.69 1.89
N GLU A 9 19.93 12.61 0.66
CA GLU A 9 18.51 12.28 0.39
C GLU A 9 18.14 10.90 0.95
N ARG A 10 19.06 9.93 0.86
CA ARG A 10 18.87 8.55 1.33
C ARG A 10 18.75 8.38 2.85
N LYS A 11 19.08 9.39 3.67
CA LYS A 11 18.89 9.32 5.13
C LYS A 11 17.49 9.75 5.57
N HIS A 12 16.83 10.58 4.77
CA HIS A 12 15.52 11.13 5.09
C HIS A 12 14.43 10.07 4.88
N VAL A 13 14.29 9.53 3.66
CA VAL A 13 13.24 8.55 3.25
C VAL A 13 12.92 7.47 4.31
N TRP A 14 13.94 6.98 5.04
CA TRP A 14 13.82 5.94 6.07
C TRP A 14 13.20 6.37 7.39
N ARG A 15 13.67 7.50 7.95
CA ARG A 15 13.09 8.06 9.17
C ARG A 15 11.61 8.34 8.94
N ASP A 16 11.31 8.57 7.67
CA ASP A 16 10.13 9.20 7.22
C ASP A 16 9.02 8.16 6.95
N GLU A 17 9.31 7.01 6.35
CA GLU A 17 8.36 5.87 6.34
C GLU A 17 8.09 5.31 7.75
N ILE A 18 9.10 5.23 8.62
CA ILE A 18 8.89 4.78 10.01
C ILE A 18 7.99 5.76 10.76
N LEU A 19 8.25 7.07 10.61
CA LEU A 19 7.44 8.12 11.23
C LEU A 19 6.00 8.08 10.70
N LEU A 20 5.81 7.85 9.40
CA LEU A 20 4.49 7.66 8.80
C LEU A 20 3.75 6.46 9.41
N ILE A 21 4.40 5.29 9.52
CA ILE A 21 3.79 4.09 10.12
C ILE A 21 3.41 4.36 11.58
N VAL A 22 4.29 5.04 12.34
CA VAL A 22 4.01 5.41 13.73
C VAL A 22 2.83 6.38 13.82
N VAL A 23 2.80 7.43 12.99
CA VAL A 23 1.69 8.41 12.94
C VAL A 23 0.39 7.72 12.59
N MET A 24 0.40 6.79 11.63
CA MET A 24 -0.76 5.99 11.25
C MET A 24 -1.27 5.14 12.43
N CYS A 25 -0.37 4.43 13.12
CA CYS A 25 -0.71 3.60 14.28
C CYS A 25 -1.25 4.43 15.44
N VAL A 26 -0.67 5.60 15.71
CA VAL A 26 -1.15 6.53 16.75
C VAL A 26 -2.54 7.06 16.38
N PHE A 27 -2.74 7.48 15.13
CA PHE A 27 -4.04 7.96 14.66
C PHE A 27 -5.12 6.89 14.80
N VAL A 28 -4.85 5.67 14.33
CA VAL A 28 -5.73 4.51 14.48
C VAL A 28 -6.03 4.24 15.96
N GLY A 29 -5.01 4.31 16.82
CA GLY A 29 -5.14 4.19 18.28
C GLY A 29 -6.10 5.21 18.90
N ILE A 30 -5.97 6.47 18.49
CA ILE A 30 -6.84 7.56 18.96
C ILE A 30 -8.28 7.33 18.50
N VAL A 31 -8.50 7.04 17.22
CA VAL A 31 -9.86 6.82 16.69
C VAL A 31 -10.52 5.63 17.38
N TYR A 32 -9.81 4.52 17.56
CA TYR A 32 -10.33 3.36 18.28
C TYR A 32 -10.64 3.67 19.75
N ALA A 33 -9.75 4.40 20.44
CA ALA A 33 -9.98 4.79 21.83
C ALA A 33 -11.21 5.68 21.97
N LEU A 34 -11.41 6.62 21.04
CA LEU A 34 -12.60 7.47 20.98
C LEU A 34 -13.87 6.67 20.70
N ASP A 35 -13.84 5.74 19.76
CA ASP A 35 -14.96 4.85 19.44
C ASP A 35 -15.38 4.02 20.67
N ASN A 36 -14.40 3.44 21.37
CA ASN A 36 -14.66 2.64 22.57
C ASN A 36 -15.13 3.48 23.78
N ALA A 37 -14.63 4.72 23.91
CA ALA A 37 -14.98 5.61 25.01
C ALA A 37 -16.36 6.27 24.83
N LEU A 38 -16.66 6.73 23.62
CA LEU A 38 -17.87 7.50 23.32
C LEU A 38 -19.04 6.61 22.91
N LYS A 39 -18.78 5.36 22.47
CA LYS A 39 -19.77 4.41 21.93
C LYS A 39 -20.85 5.11 21.08
N PRO A 40 -20.42 5.89 20.08
CA PRO A 40 -21.32 6.72 19.31
C PRO A 40 -22.39 5.86 18.60
N GLN A 41 -23.65 6.26 18.71
CA GLN A 41 -24.74 5.60 18.01
C GLN A 41 -24.91 6.23 16.64
N PHE A 42 -24.47 5.50 15.61
CA PHE A 42 -24.57 5.95 14.23
C PHE A 42 -25.77 5.33 13.52
N THR A 43 -26.45 6.13 12.70
CA THR A 43 -27.39 5.63 11.71
C THR A 43 -26.62 5.02 10.52
N PRO A 44 -27.22 4.12 9.73
CA PRO A 44 -26.54 3.51 8.58
C PRO A 44 -25.95 4.53 7.59
N SER A 45 -26.65 5.63 7.33
CA SER A 45 -26.16 6.71 6.46
C SER A 45 -24.93 7.41 7.04
N THR A 46 -24.88 7.61 8.36
CA THR A 46 -23.72 8.20 9.03
C THR A 46 -22.51 7.25 9.06
N LEU A 47 -22.71 5.94 9.19
CA LEU A 47 -21.63 4.95 9.08
C LEU A 47 -21.03 4.93 7.67
N LEU A 48 -21.87 5.04 6.64
CA LEU A 48 -21.42 5.13 5.26
C LEU A 48 -20.58 6.40 5.03
N LEU A 49 -21.12 7.57 5.39
CA LEU A 49 -20.44 8.85 5.20
C LEU A 49 -19.11 8.92 5.98
N THR A 50 -19.14 8.49 7.24
CA THR A 50 -17.94 8.49 8.10
C THR A 50 -16.92 7.48 7.61
N GLY A 51 -17.35 6.30 7.18
CA GLY A 51 -16.45 5.30 6.61
C GLY A 51 -15.77 5.77 5.32
N VAL A 52 -16.50 6.43 4.42
CA VAL A 52 -15.91 7.00 3.19
C VAL A 52 -14.90 8.10 3.54
N PHE A 53 -15.20 8.93 4.53
CA PHE A 53 -14.25 9.93 5.02
C PHE A 53 -12.99 9.28 5.61
N LEU A 54 -13.16 8.26 6.47
CA LEU A 54 -12.05 7.52 7.07
C LEU A 54 -11.19 6.80 6.01
N ALA A 55 -11.78 6.35 4.91
CA ALA A 55 -11.06 5.71 3.81
C ALA A 55 -10.02 6.63 3.14
N LEU A 56 -10.22 7.94 3.21
CA LEU A 56 -9.30 8.96 2.69
C LEU A 56 -8.17 9.28 3.68
N VAL A 57 -8.34 8.97 4.97
CA VAL A 57 -7.40 9.42 6.00
C VAL A 57 -6.00 8.84 5.82
N PRO A 58 -5.80 7.54 5.53
CA PRO A 58 -4.45 7.03 5.33
C PRO A 58 -3.71 7.73 4.18
N ALA A 59 -4.41 8.01 3.08
CA ALA A 59 -3.86 8.75 1.96
C ALA A 59 -3.57 10.21 2.33
N PHE A 60 -4.44 10.86 3.09
CA PHE A 60 -4.23 12.22 3.56
C PHE A 60 -3.02 12.34 4.50
N ILE A 61 -2.87 11.41 5.45
CA ILE A 61 -1.68 11.34 6.32
C ILE A 61 -0.42 11.24 5.46
N TRP A 62 -0.43 10.38 4.44
CA TRP A 62 0.70 10.22 3.55
C TRP A 62 1.00 11.48 2.72
N LEU A 63 -0.01 12.13 2.15
CA LEU A 63 0.16 13.37 1.39
C LEU A 63 0.69 14.53 2.26
N VAL A 64 0.15 14.69 3.47
CA VAL A 64 0.63 15.70 4.44
C VAL A 64 2.07 15.40 4.84
N PHE A 65 2.37 14.13 5.06
CA PHE A 65 3.69 13.69 5.47
C PHE A 65 4.74 13.98 4.37
N PHE A 66 4.45 13.63 3.12
CA PHE A 66 5.25 14.02 1.97
C PHE A 66 5.43 15.55 1.90
N TYR A 67 4.34 16.30 2.05
CA TYR A 67 4.38 17.77 2.00
C TYR A 67 5.29 18.40 3.08
N LEU A 68 5.25 17.89 4.31
CA LEU A 68 6.00 18.47 5.44
C LEU A 68 7.51 18.23 5.33
N GLN A 69 7.89 17.16 4.66
CA GLN A 69 9.25 16.68 4.63
C GLN A 69 10.03 17.16 3.42
N ASP A 70 9.30 17.44 2.35
CA ASP A 70 9.84 17.86 1.08
C ASP A 70 10.18 19.36 1.06
N ARG A 71 11.05 19.76 2.00
CA ARG A 71 11.56 21.13 2.18
C ARG A 71 12.88 21.39 1.45
N ALA A 72 13.59 20.34 1.00
CA ALA A 72 14.92 20.46 0.42
C ALA A 72 14.93 20.43 -1.12
N GLU A 73 14.17 19.52 -1.76
CA GLU A 73 14.02 19.44 -3.22
C GLU A 73 12.59 18.98 -3.57
N PRO A 74 11.61 19.91 -3.65
CA PRO A 74 10.21 19.56 -3.84
C PRO A 74 9.98 18.78 -5.13
N GLU A 75 9.60 17.50 -5.04
CA GLU A 75 9.01 16.80 -6.17
C GLU A 75 7.80 17.62 -6.66
N PRO A 76 7.53 17.72 -7.96
CA PRO A 76 6.39 18.48 -8.42
C PRO A 76 5.14 17.74 -7.99
N LYS A 77 4.55 18.22 -6.89
CA LYS A 77 3.44 17.63 -6.13
C LYS A 77 2.27 17.17 -7.01
N GLY A 78 2.10 17.79 -8.17
CA GLY A 78 1.12 17.40 -9.19
C GLY A 78 1.35 16.00 -9.78
N PHE A 79 2.59 15.54 -9.94
CA PHE A 79 2.88 14.21 -10.47
C PHE A 79 2.59 13.11 -9.45
N VAL A 80 3.00 13.28 -8.20
CA VAL A 80 2.67 12.33 -7.12
C VAL A 80 1.16 12.20 -6.95
N LEU A 81 0.44 13.32 -6.88
CA LEU A 81 -1.03 13.34 -6.85
C LEU A 81 -1.65 12.75 -8.13
N GLY A 82 -1.06 13.00 -9.30
CA GLY A 82 -1.51 12.46 -10.57
C GLY A 82 -1.38 10.93 -10.63
N VAL A 83 -0.25 10.39 -10.18
CA VAL A 83 0.01 8.95 -10.10
C VAL A 83 -0.87 8.29 -9.03
N PHE A 84 -1.07 8.95 -7.89
CA PHE A 84 -2.05 8.53 -6.88
C PHE A 84 -3.46 8.44 -7.48
N ALA A 85 -3.93 9.49 -8.15
CA ALA A 85 -5.24 9.52 -8.78
C ALA A 85 -5.37 8.44 -9.87
N LEU A 86 -4.31 8.21 -10.65
CA LEU A 86 -4.28 7.17 -11.68
C LEU A 86 -4.31 5.76 -11.08
N GLY A 87 -3.60 5.52 -9.97
CA GLY A 87 -3.68 4.26 -9.22
C GLY A 87 -5.08 3.98 -8.71
N GLY A 88 -5.75 4.99 -8.14
CA GLY A 88 -7.16 4.91 -7.74
C GLY A 88 -8.09 4.67 -8.94
N LEU A 89 -7.89 5.39 -10.04
CA LEU A 89 -8.67 5.21 -11.27
C LEU A 89 -8.54 3.78 -11.81
N PHE A 90 -7.33 3.22 -11.84
CA PHE A 90 -7.13 1.85 -12.29
C PHE A 90 -7.75 0.82 -11.34
N ALA A 91 -7.76 1.08 -10.03
CA ALA A 91 -8.51 0.25 -9.09
C ALA A 91 -10.02 0.27 -9.41
N ALA A 92 -10.60 1.45 -9.62
CA ALA A 92 -12.04 1.61 -9.83
C ALA A 92 -12.49 1.12 -11.22
N ALA A 93 -11.73 1.43 -12.27
CA ALA A 93 -12.12 1.19 -13.65
C ALA A 93 -11.75 -0.21 -14.15
N ILE A 94 -10.69 -0.81 -13.61
CA ILE A 94 -10.17 -2.10 -14.10
C ILE A 94 -10.09 -3.12 -12.96
N GLY A 95 -9.41 -2.78 -11.87
CA GLY A 95 -9.13 -3.69 -10.77
C GLY A 95 -10.37 -4.37 -10.20
N ILE A 96 -11.28 -3.57 -9.62
CA ILE A 96 -12.52 -4.06 -9.00
C ILE A 96 -13.43 -4.75 -10.03
N PRO A 97 -13.72 -4.17 -11.21
CA PRO A 97 -14.51 -4.87 -12.23
C PRO A 97 -13.92 -6.21 -12.68
N MET A 98 -12.59 -6.31 -12.76
CA MET A 98 -11.90 -7.53 -13.16
C MET A 98 -11.95 -8.58 -12.04
N THR A 99 -11.67 -8.22 -10.78
CA THR A 99 -11.72 -9.18 -9.67
C THR A 99 -13.15 -9.60 -9.32
N ASP A 100 -14.07 -8.65 -9.20
CA ASP A 100 -15.40 -8.93 -8.64
C ASP A 100 -16.42 -9.26 -9.74
N GLY A 101 -16.27 -8.64 -10.91
CA GLY A 101 -17.18 -8.85 -12.05
C GLY A 101 -16.76 -10.04 -12.93
N LEU A 102 -15.54 -9.98 -13.48
CA LEU A 102 -15.05 -10.98 -14.45
C LEU A 102 -14.64 -12.28 -13.75
N PHE A 103 -13.71 -12.22 -12.80
CA PHE A 103 -13.21 -13.39 -12.10
C PHE A 103 -14.11 -13.85 -10.94
N ARG A 104 -15.02 -12.98 -10.46
CA ARG A 104 -15.97 -13.28 -9.37
C ARG A 104 -15.26 -13.88 -8.15
N VAL A 105 -14.14 -13.28 -7.78
CA VAL A 105 -13.21 -13.77 -6.75
C VAL A 105 -13.93 -14.08 -5.43
N SER A 106 -14.94 -13.29 -5.07
CA SER A 106 -15.76 -13.48 -3.87
C SER A 106 -16.46 -14.85 -3.78
N HIS A 107 -16.72 -15.53 -4.90
CA HIS A 107 -17.45 -16.80 -4.92
C HIS A 107 -16.57 -18.03 -4.65
N TRP A 108 -15.26 -17.93 -4.86
CA TRP A 108 -14.38 -19.12 -4.85
C TRP A 108 -13.10 -18.94 -4.06
N LEU A 109 -12.62 -17.70 -3.86
CA LEU A 109 -11.30 -17.45 -3.27
C LEU A 109 -11.16 -18.02 -1.85
N TYR A 110 -12.22 -17.97 -1.05
CA TYR A 110 -12.20 -18.35 0.36
C TYR A 110 -12.70 -19.78 0.63
N THR A 111 -12.67 -20.66 -0.38
CA THR A 111 -13.18 -22.05 -0.26
C THR A 111 -12.25 -22.93 0.58
N ASP A 112 -10.94 -22.81 0.37
CA ASP A 112 -9.91 -23.54 1.09
C ASP A 112 -8.59 -22.75 1.07
N ALA A 113 -7.66 -23.11 1.95
CA ALA A 113 -6.41 -22.38 2.11
C ALA A 113 -5.56 -22.32 0.83
N LEU A 114 -5.49 -23.41 0.06
CA LEU A 114 -4.70 -23.45 -1.17
C LEU A 114 -5.32 -22.51 -2.21
N THR A 115 -6.65 -22.54 -2.36
CA THR A 115 -7.38 -21.65 -3.27
C THR A 115 -7.25 -20.19 -2.85
N THR A 116 -7.31 -19.87 -1.56
CA THR A 116 -7.10 -18.49 -1.06
C THR A 116 -5.71 -17.98 -1.38
N ILE A 117 -4.68 -18.81 -1.16
CA ILE A 117 -3.29 -18.43 -1.43
C ILE A 117 -3.07 -18.30 -2.94
N MET A 118 -3.39 -19.33 -3.72
CA MET A 118 -3.12 -19.36 -5.15
C MET A 118 -3.96 -18.33 -5.92
N GLY A 119 -5.26 -18.21 -5.61
CA GLY A 119 -6.12 -17.18 -6.19
C GLY A 119 -5.72 -15.77 -5.75
N GLY A 120 -5.32 -15.62 -4.49
CA GLY A 120 -4.85 -14.36 -3.93
C GLY A 120 -3.57 -13.88 -4.60
N ILE A 121 -2.66 -14.79 -4.95
CA ILE A 121 -1.42 -14.46 -5.67
C ILE A 121 -1.71 -14.25 -7.16
N LEU A 122 -2.25 -15.28 -7.83
CA LEU A 122 -2.33 -15.36 -9.30
C LEU A 122 -3.39 -14.46 -9.92
N VAL A 123 -4.48 -14.19 -9.21
CA VAL A 123 -5.58 -13.36 -9.72
C VAL A 123 -5.55 -11.99 -9.07
N VAL A 124 -5.69 -11.93 -7.74
CA VAL A 124 -5.80 -10.64 -7.04
C VAL A 124 -4.46 -9.90 -7.05
N GLY A 125 -3.39 -10.54 -6.58
CA GLY A 125 -2.06 -9.96 -6.46
C GLY A 125 -1.52 -9.49 -7.81
N PHE A 126 -1.48 -10.38 -8.81
CA PHE A 126 -1.00 -10.00 -10.15
C PHE A 126 -1.82 -8.87 -10.78
N THR A 127 -3.15 -8.90 -10.67
CA THR A 127 -4.01 -7.82 -11.22
C THR A 127 -3.68 -6.49 -10.54
N GLN A 128 -3.63 -6.46 -9.21
CA GLN A 128 -3.36 -5.24 -8.45
C GLN A 128 -1.96 -4.70 -8.72
N GLU A 129 -0.93 -5.54 -8.62
CA GLU A 129 0.47 -5.11 -8.79
C GLU A 129 0.76 -4.70 -10.22
N TYR A 130 0.21 -5.40 -11.22
CA TYR A 130 0.35 -5.00 -12.62
C TYR A 130 -0.30 -3.65 -12.91
N LEU A 131 -1.52 -3.39 -12.39
CA LEU A 131 -2.18 -2.11 -12.59
C LEU A 131 -1.39 -0.96 -11.96
N LYS A 132 -0.85 -1.16 -10.75
CA LYS A 132 -0.02 -0.14 -10.09
C LYS A 132 1.30 0.09 -10.84
N TYR A 133 1.94 -0.98 -11.31
CA TYR A 133 3.07 -0.89 -12.24
C TYR A 133 2.71 -0.07 -13.49
N ALA A 134 1.58 -0.39 -14.13
CA ALA A 134 1.12 0.27 -15.35
C ALA A 134 0.85 1.76 -15.10
N ALA A 135 0.28 2.12 -13.95
CA ALA A 135 0.03 3.50 -13.57
C ALA A 135 1.33 4.30 -13.61
N VAL A 136 2.43 3.79 -13.04
CA VAL A 136 3.72 4.50 -13.06
C VAL A 136 4.41 4.38 -14.42
N ARG A 137 4.47 3.18 -14.99
CA ARG A 137 5.21 2.88 -16.24
C ARG A 137 4.71 3.70 -17.43
N TYR A 138 3.41 3.93 -17.52
CA TYR A 138 2.80 4.59 -18.67
C TYR A 138 2.45 6.06 -18.43
N SER A 139 2.67 6.61 -17.23
CA SER A 139 2.45 8.03 -16.94
C SER A 139 3.76 8.81 -16.78
N ILE A 140 4.50 8.55 -15.71
CA ILE A 140 5.62 9.39 -15.26
C ILE A 140 6.99 8.81 -15.65
N TYR A 141 7.04 7.53 -16.01
CA TYR A 141 8.30 6.82 -16.27
C TYR A 141 9.21 7.47 -17.32
N ASN A 142 8.66 8.13 -18.35
CA ASN A 142 9.47 8.83 -19.36
C ASN A 142 9.62 10.33 -19.10
N SER A 143 9.09 10.84 -17.99
CA SER A 143 9.22 12.25 -17.62
C SER A 143 10.63 12.58 -17.12
N SER A 144 10.96 13.87 -17.14
CA SER A 144 12.18 14.41 -16.53
C SER A 144 12.19 14.35 -15.00
N GLU A 145 11.01 14.16 -14.38
CA GLU A 145 10.81 14.12 -12.93
C GLU A 145 10.95 12.72 -12.34
N PHE A 146 11.27 11.75 -13.19
CA PHE A 146 11.72 10.44 -12.78
C PHE A 146 13.19 10.38 -13.17
N ASP A 147 14.06 10.96 -12.36
CA ASP A 147 15.48 11.11 -12.63
C ASP A 147 16.37 10.28 -11.68
N GLU A 148 15.77 9.66 -10.66
CA GLU A 148 16.45 8.75 -9.74
C GLU A 148 15.75 7.38 -9.56
N PRO A 149 16.51 6.30 -9.27
CA PRO A 149 15.92 4.99 -8.98
C PRO A 149 14.93 4.99 -7.80
N THR A 150 15.11 5.90 -6.85
CA THR A 150 14.25 6.09 -5.67
C THR A 150 12.86 6.59 -6.04
N ASP A 151 12.72 7.37 -7.11
CA ASP A 151 11.44 7.89 -7.59
C ASP A 151 10.51 6.76 -8.01
N GLY A 152 11.08 5.66 -8.51
CA GLY A 152 10.34 4.44 -8.78
C GLY A 152 9.56 3.95 -7.56
N VAL A 153 10.19 3.96 -6.37
CA VAL A 153 9.55 3.60 -5.11
C VAL A 153 8.50 4.65 -4.71
N ILE A 154 8.82 5.93 -4.81
CA ILE A 154 7.92 7.03 -4.41
C ILE A 154 6.63 7.02 -5.24
N TYR A 155 6.75 7.05 -6.58
CA TYR A 155 5.61 7.04 -7.48
C TYR A 155 4.81 5.73 -7.41
N ALA A 156 5.47 4.57 -7.24
CA ALA A 156 4.74 3.32 -7.06
C ALA A 156 3.97 3.30 -5.74
N THR A 157 4.57 3.73 -4.64
CA THR A 157 3.89 3.87 -3.35
C THR A 157 2.69 4.82 -3.46
N ALA A 158 2.82 5.94 -4.17
CA ALA A 158 1.70 6.84 -4.47
C ALA A 158 0.57 6.13 -5.24
N ALA A 159 0.90 5.39 -6.29
CA ALA A 159 -0.08 4.58 -7.03
C ALA A 159 -0.76 3.54 -6.12
N GLY A 160 -0.01 2.89 -5.23
CA GLY A 160 -0.52 1.91 -4.27
C GLY A 160 -1.46 2.51 -3.24
N LEU A 161 -1.19 3.71 -2.75
CA LEU A 161 -2.08 4.40 -1.82
C LEU A 161 -3.36 4.89 -2.51
N GLY A 162 -3.26 5.34 -3.76
CA GLY A 162 -4.44 5.64 -4.58
C GLY A 162 -5.32 4.42 -4.76
N TYR A 163 -4.70 3.29 -5.10
CA TYR A 163 -5.37 2.00 -5.22
C TYR A 163 -6.03 1.57 -3.89
N ALA A 164 -5.30 1.68 -2.78
CA ALA A 164 -5.80 1.37 -1.43
C ALA A 164 -6.99 2.23 -1.03
N THR A 165 -6.99 3.51 -1.39
CA THR A 165 -8.08 4.45 -1.10
C THR A 165 -9.37 3.97 -1.76
N VAL A 166 -9.31 3.57 -3.03
CA VAL A 166 -10.48 3.05 -3.74
C VAL A 166 -10.92 1.70 -3.20
N LEU A 167 -10.00 0.80 -2.81
CA LEU A 167 -10.36 -0.45 -2.13
C LEU A 167 -11.05 -0.20 -0.78
N ASN A 168 -10.64 0.82 -0.04
CA ASN A 168 -11.27 1.19 1.22
C ASN A 168 -12.66 1.79 1.01
N ILE A 169 -12.83 2.68 0.03
CA ILE A 169 -14.15 3.23 -0.33
C ILE A 169 -15.08 2.11 -0.80
N ASN A 170 -14.62 1.24 -1.70
CA ASN A 170 -15.41 0.11 -2.19
C ASN A 170 -15.85 -0.80 -1.05
N PHE A 171 -14.97 -1.09 -0.09
CA PHE A 171 -15.33 -1.89 1.09
C PHE A 171 -16.42 -1.23 1.92
N VAL A 172 -16.34 0.07 2.19
CA VAL A 172 -17.36 0.78 2.97
C VAL A 172 -18.70 0.78 2.25
N VAL A 173 -18.68 1.06 0.94
CA VAL A 173 -19.91 1.11 0.12
C VAL A 173 -20.56 -0.26 0.00
N SER A 174 -19.77 -1.31 -0.29
CA SER A 174 -20.28 -2.68 -0.46
C SER A 174 -20.86 -3.27 0.83
N ASN A 175 -20.41 -2.80 2.00
CA ASN A 175 -20.95 -3.21 3.30
C ASN A 175 -22.03 -2.27 3.87
N GLY A 176 -22.38 -1.18 3.16
CA GLY A 176 -23.38 -0.21 3.62
C GLY A 176 -22.93 0.62 4.83
N GLY A 177 -21.62 0.72 5.08
CA GLY A 177 -21.02 1.34 6.25
C GLY A 177 -19.92 0.50 6.89
N VAL A 178 -19.25 1.05 7.90
CA VAL A 178 -18.26 0.34 8.72
C VAL A 178 -18.22 0.94 10.12
N ASP A 179 -18.00 0.12 11.14
CA ASP A 179 -17.73 0.60 12.49
C ASP A 179 -16.42 1.40 12.49
N LEU A 180 -16.33 2.50 13.24
CA LEU A 180 -15.15 3.36 13.17
C LEU A 180 -13.89 2.65 13.66
N GLY A 181 -13.95 2.00 14.83
CA GLY A 181 -12.79 1.35 15.43
C GLY A 181 -12.22 0.24 14.55
N SER A 182 -13.03 -0.71 14.12
CA SER A 182 -12.58 -1.81 13.25
C SER A 182 -12.28 -1.34 11.83
N GLY A 183 -13.06 -0.37 11.32
CA GLY A 183 -12.93 0.19 9.99
C GLY A 183 -11.64 0.94 9.77
N ILE A 184 -11.25 1.82 10.70
CA ILE A 184 -10.00 2.58 10.55
C ILE A 184 -8.76 1.69 10.63
N ILE A 185 -8.81 0.66 11.49
CA ILE A 185 -7.75 -0.36 11.56
C ILE A 185 -7.61 -1.05 10.20
N ARG A 186 -8.71 -1.52 9.60
CA ARG A 186 -8.70 -2.14 8.28
C ARG A 186 -8.16 -1.18 7.21
N MET A 187 -8.60 0.08 7.21
CA MET A 187 -8.18 1.06 6.21
C MET A 187 -6.68 1.33 6.28
N ALA A 188 -6.13 1.42 7.48
CA ALA A 188 -4.69 1.55 7.71
C ALA A 188 -3.93 0.30 7.25
N VAL A 189 -4.42 -0.91 7.59
CA VAL A 189 -3.85 -2.19 7.14
C VAL A 189 -3.74 -2.23 5.61
N VAL A 190 -4.83 -1.93 4.90
CA VAL A 190 -4.88 -1.95 3.43
C VAL A 190 -3.91 -0.91 2.85
N ALA A 191 -3.89 0.31 3.40
CA ALA A 191 -2.99 1.36 2.94
C ALA A 191 -1.51 0.98 3.11
N LEU A 192 -1.12 0.46 4.27
CA LEU A 192 0.25 0.03 4.56
C LEU A 192 0.69 -1.12 3.65
N ALA A 193 -0.16 -2.13 3.48
CA ALA A 193 0.14 -3.29 2.64
C ALA A 193 0.32 -2.88 1.17
N GLN A 194 -0.62 -2.09 0.63
CA GLN A 194 -0.55 -1.64 -0.76
C GLN A 194 0.65 -0.74 -1.03
N ALA A 195 0.97 0.17 -0.09
CA ALA A 195 2.17 0.99 -0.15
C ALA A 195 3.44 0.12 -0.19
N ALA A 196 3.56 -0.87 0.71
CA ALA A 196 4.72 -1.75 0.80
C ALA A 196 4.93 -2.58 -0.47
N PHE A 197 3.88 -3.25 -0.97
CA PHE A 197 4.01 -4.09 -2.18
C PHE A 197 4.26 -3.26 -3.43
N SER A 198 3.66 -2.08 -3.51
CA SER A 198 3.98 -1.14 -4.57
C SER A 198 5.41 -0.62 -4.49
N GLY A 199 5.96 -0.41 -3.30
CA GLY A 199 7.37 -0.08 -3.12
C GLY A 199 8.30 -1.14 -3.70
N ILE A 200 7.96 -2.43 -3.58
CA ILE A 200 8.72 -3.53 -4.22
C ILE A 200 8.69 -3.34 -5.74
N THR A 201 7.50 -3.21 -6.33
CA THR A 201 7.32 -2.98 -7.77
C THR A 201 8.08 -1.74 -8.24
N GLY A 202 8.04 -0.67 -7.45
CA GLY A 202 8.73 0.60 -7.70
C GLY A 202 10.25 0.49 -7.69
N TYR A 203 10.82 -0.28 -6.77
CA TYR A 203 12.26 -0.55 -6.73
C TYR A 203 12.74 -1.25 -8.00
N PHE A 204 12.01 -2.29 -8.44
CA PHE A 204 12.33 -2.99 -9.67
C PHE A 204 12.20 -2.06 -10.87
N LEU A 205 11.14 -1.23 -10.92
CA LEU A 205 10.89 -0.27 -11.99
C LEU A 205 11.98 0.81 -12.08
N GLY A 206 12.39 1.38 -10.95
CA GLY A 206 13.45 2.38 -10.87
C GLY A 206 14.77 1.81 -11.40
N ARG A 207 15.17 0.63 -10.93
CA ARG A 207 16.40 -0.02 -11.42
C ARG A 207 16.32 -0.38 -12.90
N ALA A 208 15.18 -0.86 -13.38
CA ALA A 208 14.99 -1.16 -14.80
C ALA A 208 15.12 0.08 -15.71
N LYS A 209 14.98 1.31 -15.18
CA LYS A 209 15.18 2.55 -15.94
C LYS A 209 16.64 2.98 -16.00
N PHE A 210 17.32 2.95 -14.86
CA PHE A 210 18.65 3.56 -14.70
C PHE A 210 19.81 2.58 -14.77
N GLU A 211 19.54 1.29 -14.64
CA GLU A 211 20.53 0.22 -14.65
C GLU A 211 20.24 -0.76 -15.81
N SER A 212 21.30 -1.41 -16.29
CA SER A 212 21.20 -2.44 -17.34
C SER A 212 20.73 -3.77 -16.76
N GLU A 213 19.45 -3.82 -16.38
CA GLU A 213 18.82 -5.03 -15.87
C GLU A 213 18.28 -5.92 -17.01
N PRO A 214 18.25 -7.25 -16.82
CA PRO A 214 17.74 -8.17 -17.83
C PRO A 214 16.21 -8.05 -17.98
N VAL A 215 15.69 -8.49 -19.12
CA VAL A 215 14.25 -8.37 -19.46
C VAL A 215 13.33 -9.06 -18.44
N TRP A 216 13.81 -10.09 -17.74
CA TRP A 216 13.05 -10.79 -16.69
C TRP A 216 12.98 -10.06 -15.35
N TRP A 217 13.73 -8.97 -15.18
CA TRP A 217 13.79 -8.22 -13.92
C TRP A 217 12.43 -7.64 -13.52
N MET A 218 11.74 -6.97 -14.45
CA MET A 218 10.40 -6.42 -14.16
C MET A 218 9.34 -7.49 -13.88
N PRO A 219 9.21 -8.57 -14.69
CA PRO A 219 8.34 -9.68 -14.36
C PRO A 219 8.62 -10.29 -12.98
N LEU A 220 9.90 -10.40 -12.58
CA LEU A 220 10.26 -10.88 -11.25
C LEU A 220 9.74 -9.95 -10.14
N GLY A 221 9.91 -8.63 -10.30
CA GLY A 221 9.43 -7.64 -9.32
C GLY A 221 7.92 -7.71 -9.11
N ILE A 222 7.15 -7.76 -10.21
CA ILE A 222 5.68 -7.89 -10.15
C ILE A 222 5.28 -9.23 -9.53
N THR A 223 5.95 -10.32 -9.90
CA THR A 223 5.69 -11.66 -9.34
C THR A 223 5.94 -11.68 -7.84
N LEU A 224 7.05 -11.08 -7.40
CA LEU A 224 7.40 -11.01 -5.98
C LEU A 224 6.36 -10.19 -5.21
N ALA A 225 6.00 -9.01 -5.70
CA ALA A 225 4.97 -8.18 -5.10
C ALA A 225 3.61 -8.91 -5.05
N ALA A 226 3.23 -9.64 -6.11
CA ALA A 226 1.99 -10.41 -6.16
C ALA A 226 1.98 -11.57 -5.15
N ILE A 227 3.12 -12.26 -4.97
CA ILE A 227 3.29 -13.30 -3.95
C ILE A 227 3.09 -12.70 -2.55
N PHE A 228 3.76 -11.59 -2.25
CA PHE A 228 3.60 -10.91 -0.96
C PHE A 228 2.16 -10.44 -0.73
N ASN A 229 1.52 -9.86 -1.75
CA ASN A 229 0.13 -9.41 -1.67
C ASN A 229 -0.83 -10.58 -1.37
N GLY A 230 -0.74 -11.67 -2.13
CA GLY A 230 -1.59 -12.84 -1.92
C GLY A 230 -1.36 -13.54 -0.57
N LEU A 231 -0.09 -13.73 -0.17
CA LEU A 231 0.25 -14.30 1.13
C LEU A 231 -0.20 -13.40 2.29
N PHE A 232 -0.08 -12.08 2.14
CA PHE A 232 -0.55 -11.12 3.13
C PHE A 232 -2.06 -11.20 3.30
N ASN A 233 -2.83 -11.27 2.20
CA ASN A 233 -4.29 -11.38 2.28
C ASN A 233 -4.72 -12.67 3.02
N TRP A 234 -4.06 -13.79 2.73
CA TRP A 234 -4.31 -15.05 3.44
C TRP A 234 -3.95 -14.96 4.93
N LEU A 235 -2.75 -14.46 5.24
CA LEU A 235 -2.25 -14.37 6.61
C LEU A 235 -3.09 -13.38 7.44
N GLN A 236 -3.47 -12.25 6.84
CA GLN A 236 -4.39 -11.29 7.42
C GLN A 236 -5.72 -11.96 7.77
N GLY A 237 -6.31 -12.71 6.82
CA GLY A 237 -7.54 -13.46 7.06
C GLY A 237 -7.40 -14.49 8.20
N ALA A 238 -6.25 -15.16 8.29
CA ALA A 238 -5.96 -16.14 9.35
C ALA A 238 -5.82 -15.49 10.73
N VAL A 239 -5.17 -14.32 10.85
CA VAL A 239 -4.99 -13.64 12.14
C VAL A 239 -6.20 -12.84 12.59
N THR A 240 -7.09 -12.44 11.67
CA THR A 240 -8.33 -11.71 11.99
C THR A 240 -9.58 -12.59 11.96
N GLN A 241 -9.45 -13.91 12.12
CA GLN A 241 -10.64 -14.77 12.19
C GLN A 241 -11.51 -14.41 13.39
N PRO A 242 -12.84 -14.24 13.22
CA PRO A 242 -13.74 -14.00 14.33
C PRO A 242 -13.72 -15.18 15.32
N GLN A 243 -13.47 -14.88 16.59
CA GLN A 243 -13.49 -15.86 17.67
C GLN A 243 -14.86 -15.84 18.34
N ILE A 244 -15.54 -16.99 18.36
CA ILE A 244 -16.83 -17.13 19.03
C ILE A 244 -16.59 -17.36 20.52
N THR A 245 -17.00 -16.40 21.34
CA THR A 245 -16.99 -16.49 22.79
C THR A 245 -18.42 -16.56 23.34
N LEU A 246 -18.57 -16.97 24.60
CA LEU A 246 -19.87 -17.00 25.30
C LEU A 246 -20.55 -15.63 25.34
N SER A 247 -19.78 -14.54 25.22
CA SER A 247 -20.27 -13.15 25.23
C SER A 247 -20.45 -12.53 23.84
N GLY A 248 -20.24 -13.30 22.76
CA GLY A 248 -20.36 -12.84 21.37
C GLY A 248 -19.12 -13.15 20.51
N SER A 249 -19.12 -12.66 19.28
CA SER A 249 -17.99 -12.78 18.36
C SER A 249 -16.99 -11.64 18.56
N ILE A 250 -15.71 -11.95 18.76
CA ILE A 250 -14.63 -10.97 18.88
C ILE A 250 -13.70 -11.13 17.68
N THR A 251 -13.49 -10.05 16.94
CA THR A 251 -12.54 -10.03 15.82
C THR A 251 -11.27 -9.29 16.26
N PRO A 252 -10.11 -9.95 16.37
CA PRO A 252 -8.86 -9.31 16.82
C PRO A 252 -8.23 -8.47 15.69
N THR A 253 -8.86 -7.34 15.36
CA THR A 253 -8.44 -6.43 14.27
C THR A 253 -7.03 -5.85 14.50
N TRP A 254 -6.62 -5.69 15.75
CA TRP A 254 -5.29 -5.22 16.14
C TRP A 254 -4.15 -6.11 15.66
N LEU A 255 -4.33 -7.43 15.65
CA LEU A 255 -3.31 -8.36 15.14
C LEU A 255 -3.03 -8.12 13.66
N GLY A 256 -4.09 -7.78 12.91
CA GLY A 256 -3.97 -7.37 11.52
C GLY A 256 -3.16 -6.09 11.33
N LEU A 257 -3.37 -5.08 12.19
CA LEU A 257 -2.58 -3.84 12.15
C LEU A 257 -1.10 -4.09 12.44
N VAL A 258 -0.81 -4.89 13.47
CA VAL A 258 0.56 -5.26 13.83
C VAL A 258 1.21 -6.01 12.67
N LEU A 259 0.50 -6.98 12.08
CA LEU A 259 0.99 -7.70 10.91
C LEU A 259 1.30 -6.76 9.75
N ALA A 260 0.39 -5.84 9.41
CA ALA A 260 0.59 -4.87 8.35
C ALA A 260 1.80 -3.95 8.61
N ALA A 261 1.94 -3.45 9.82
CA ALA A 261 3.07 -2.61 10.22
C ALA A 261 4.40 -3.37 10.14
N VAL A 262 4.44 -4.62 10.61
CA VAL A 262 5.64 -5.48 10.54
C VAL A 262 6.01 -5.77 9.10
N VAL A 263 5.04 -6.15 8.26
CA VAL A 263 5.27 -6.43 6.84
C VAL A 263 5.74 -5.18 6.09
N ALA A 264 5.14 -4.03 6.34
CA ALA A 264 5.58 -2.76 5.77
C ALA A 264 7.03 -2.44 6.17
N LEU A 265 7.34 -2.46 7.47
CA LEU A 265 8.70 -2.19 7.97
C LEU A 265 9.74 -3.18 7.43
N ALA A 266 9.40 -4.47 7.35
CA ALA A 266 10.29 -5.50 6.81
C ALA A 266 10.53 -5.27 5.30
N THR A 267 9.49 -4.97 4.54
CA THR A 267 9.55 -4.76 3.08
C THR A 267 10.39 -3.53 2.76
N THR A 268 10.10 -2.41 3.43
CA THR A 268 10.91 -1.18 3.40
C THR A 268 12.37 -1.50 3.74
N GLY A 269 12.62 -2.20 4.85
CA GLY A 269 13.98 -2.54 5.28
C GLY A 269 14.75 -3.36 4.25
N VAL A 270 14.09 -4.32 3.59
CA VAL A 270 14.68 -5.15 2.54
C VAL A 270 14.96 -4.35 1.27
N ILE A 271 13.98 -3.60 0.75
CA ILE A 271 14.14 -2.76 -0.44
C ILE A 271 15.35 -1.87 -0.28
N LEU A 272 15.46 -1.26 0.89
CA LEU A 272 16.49 -0.27 1.10
C LEU A 272 17.85 -0.90 1.43
N TRP A 273 17.89 -2.10 2.02
CA TRP A 273 19.12 -2.90 2.06
C TRP A 273 19.61 -3.24 0.65
N LEU A 274 18.70 -3.59 -0.27
CA LEU A 274 19.03 -3.86 -1.67
C LEU A 274 19.55 -2.61 -2.38
N VAL A 275 18.88 -1.45 -2.22
CA VAL A 275 19.35 -0.16 -2.76
C VAL A 275 20.75 0.17 -2.23
N ARG A 276 21.00 0.04 -0.92
CA ARG A 276 22.33 0.31 -0.34
C ARG A 276 23.39 -0.64 -0.87
N ARG A 277 23.04 -1.90 -1.11
CA ARG A 277 23.95 -2.91 -1.65
C ARG A 277 24.31 -2.61 -3.10
N SER A 278 23.34 -2.23 -3.94
CA SER A 278 23.59 -1.92 -5.36
C SER A 278 24.51 -0.71 -5.52
N ILE A 279 24.32 0.33 -4.70
CA ILE A 279 25.18 1.52 -4.70
C ILE A 279 26.63 1.17 -4.32
N LYS A 280 26.83 0.36 -3.27
CA LYS A 280 28.17 -0.06 -2.85
C LYS A 280 28.90 -0.85 -3.94
N SER A 281 28.20 -1.71 -4.69
CA SER A 281 28.81 -2.42 -5.83
C SER A 281 29.19 -1.49 -6.98
N LEU A 282 28.41 -0.44 -7.25
CA LEU A 282 28.73 0.54 -8.28
C LEU A 282 29.93 1.42 -7.90
N GLN A 283 30.13 1.68 -6.60
CA GLN A 283 31.29 2.41 -6.08
C GLN A 283 32.55 1.55 -6.00
N ALA A 284 32.42 0.25 -5.73
CA ALA A 284 33.56 -0.69 -5.66
C ALA A 284 34.07 -1.15 -7.04
N GLY A 285 33.30 -0.94 -8.11
CA GLY A 285 33.67 -1.24 -9.49
C GLY A 285 34.25 -0.06 -10.27
N LYS A 286 34.43 1.10 -9.64
CA LYS A 286 35.15 2.26 -10.17
C LYS A 286 36.54 2.34 -9.53
#